data_AF-A0A2S6IJE3-F1
#
_entry.id   AF-A0A2S6IJE3-F1
#
_cell.length_a   1.000
_cell.length_b   1.000
_cell.length_c   1.000
_cell.angle_alpha   90.00
_cell.angle_beta   90.00
_cell.angle_gamma   90.00
#
_symmetry.space_group_name_H-M   'P 1'
#
loop_
_entity.id
_entity.type
_entity.pdbx_description
1 polymer ?
#
loop_
_entity_poly.entity_id
_entity_poly.type
_entity_poly.pdbx_seq_one_letter_code
_entity_poly.pdbx_strand_id
1 'polypeptide(L)'
;MDEAGSGWSDDVRLVVRAARADVVALLHSEGRAALVGPDGDGSVVVRLPRAADGEELSLRWSAVLAAPVLCVVIRDGLLSLSVCRAGGRTASYDEGDDGDGGGALASVADELARAFGTGEEAAALHEALAELDGYDLRVALTEELPLPRLLHEELPTHSVVVSRASPSAARFAARHVGSTWTADLGGGWTALVREGATSSELVALARAASALGGRGTVAVLLWQDGPECGYQLWRRGRAEDTHVWNSPWEWTGPGDPPEAALPPTGDATALAEAAGAPDASLLRALLRRSGPPEQLLAELAELLGIPAGALQALHDPRSAAALHRAELHERTGTWRAAWEASRVPAEEEPRWLRRLWRAQAVVNLVVTVVLGALAALWVGVVATDGALVDEPAATTEDWLFLVFCAAMAVLSGWLGVRRWRR
;
A
#
# COMPACT_ATOMS: atom_id res chain seq x y z
N MET A 1 -13.27 2.73 11.72
CA MET A 1 -12.38 1.88 10.91
C MET A 1 -11.31 2.83 10.48
N ASP A 2 -10.35 3.03 11.37
CA ASP A 2 -9.32 4.03 11.19
C ASP A 2 -8.52 3.59 9.98
N GLU A 3 -8.60 4.37 8.90
CA GLU A 3 -7.50 4.44 7.97
C GLU A 3 -6.26 4.58 8.85
N ALA A 4 -5.42 3.55 8.85
CA ALA A 4 -4.07 3.69 9.33
C ALA A 4 -3.49 4.76 8.43
N GLY A 5 -3.61 6.01 8.89
CA GLY A 5 -3.27 7.18 8.14
C GLY A 5 -1.88 6.93 7.63
N SER A 6 -1.74 6.90 6.31
CA SER A 6 -0.55 7.48 5.75
C SER A 6 -0.46 8.84 6.46
N GLY A 7 0.54 9.05 7.32
CA GLY A 7 0.79 10.32 8.02
C GLY A 7 1.13 11.48 7.07
N TRP A 8 0.43 11.55 5.94
CA TRP A 8 0.77 12.20 4.69
C TRP A 8 -0.46 12.87 4.05
N SER A 9 -1.66 12.82 4.67
CA SER A 9 -2.89 13.44 4.14
C SER A 9 -2.88 14.97 4.21
N ASP A 10 -2.03 15.55 5.05
CA ASP A 10 -1.88 16.99 5.21
C ASP A 10 -0.40 17.36 5.18
N ASP A 11 0.07 17.85 4.03
CA ASP A 11 1.50 18.09 3.79
C ASP A 11 1.73 19.48 3.18
N VAL A 12 2.81 20.14 3.62
CA VAL A 12 3.26 21.42 3.09
C VAL A 12 4.65 21.20 2.51
N ARG A 13 4.76 21.29 1.18
CA ARG A 13 6.02 21.15 0.44
C ARG A 13 6.39 22.47 -0.20
N LEU A 14 7.65 22.86 -0.02
CA LEU A 14 8.25 23.98 -0.73
C LEU A 14 9.27 23.44 -1.72
N VAL A 15 9.16 23.81 -2.99
CA VAL A 15 10.22 23.59 -3.98
C VAL A 15 10.93 24.91 -4.22
N VAL A 16 12.20 24.96 -3.85
CA VAL A 16 13.01 26.17 -3.80
C VAL A 16 14.13 26.08 -4.82
N ARG A 17 14.20 27.01 -5.78
CA ARG A 17 15.27 27.05 -6.79
C ARG A 17 16.55 27.68 -6.23
N ALA A 18 17.20 27.00 -5.29
CA ALA A 18 18.44 27.43 -4.65
C ALA A 18 19.33 26.23 -4.30
N ALA A 19 20.60 26.49 -3.97
CA ALA A 19 21.49 25.43 -3.52
C ALA A 19 21.03 24.88 -2.16
N ARG A 20 21.13 23.55 -1.96
CA ARG A 20 20.76 22.86 -0.71
C ARG A 20 21.40 23.49 0.52
N ALA A 21 22.68 23.87 0.42
CA ALA A 21 23.41 24.51 1.52
C ALA A 21 22.77 25.84 1.95
N ASP A 22 22.25 26.64 1.01
CA ASP A 22 21.61 27.93 1.30
C ASP A 22 20.25 27.73 1.96
N VAL A 23 19.48 26.74 1.50
CA VAL A 23 18.18 26.38 2.09
C VAL A 23 18.35 25.85 3.52
N VAL A 24 19.34 24.98 3.76
CA VAL A 24 19.65 24.46 5.11
C VAL A 24 20.15 25.59 6.03
N ALA A 25 21.02 26.46 5.53
CA ALA A 25 21.49 27.62 6.30
C ALA A 25 20.33 28.56 6.68
N LEU A 26 19.40 28.80 5.75
CA LEU A 26 18.20 29.59 6.00
C LEU A 26 17.32 28.95 7.09
N LEU A 27 17.02 27.66 6.97
CA LEU A 27 16.27 26.89 7.97
C LEU A 27 16.89 26.97 9.37
N HIS A 28 18.21 26.80 9.47
CA HIS A 28 18.95 26.93 10.73
C HIS A 28 18.88 28.36 11.28
N SER A 29 19.04 29.38 10.43
CA SER A 29 18.98 30.80 10.84
C SER A 29 17.60 31.19 11.38
N GLU A 30 16.54 30.57 10.86
CA GLU A 30 15.16 30.78 11.31
C GLU A 30 14.76 29.87 12.48
N GLY A 31 15.66 28.96 12.91
CA GLY A 31 15.38 27.97 13.94
C GLY A 31 14.22 27.02 13.58
N ARG A 32 14.04 26.74 12.28
CA ARG A 32 12.91 25.97 11.77
C ARG A 32 13.23 24.51 11.60
N ALA A 33 12.37 23.70 12.20
CA ALA A 33 12.37 22.27 12.06
C ALA A 33 11.69 21.87 10.75
N ALA A 34 12.43 21.22 9.86
CA ALA A 34 11.95 20.76 8.56
C ALA A 34 12.73 19.52 8.11
N LEU A 35 12.17 18.80 7.13
CA LEU A 35 12.94 17.85 6.34
C LEU A 35 13.36 18.50 5.04
N VAL A 36 14.63 18.41 4.72
CA VAL A 36 15.20 18.86 3.45
C VAL A 36 15.45 17.63 2.60
N GLY A 37 14.70 17.53 1.51
CA GLY A 37 14.70 16.41 0.59
C GLY A 37 15.75 16.52 -0.50
N PRO A 38 15.71 15.61 -1.48
CA PRO A 38 16.62 15.58 -2.62
C PRO A 38 16.61 16.87 -3.41
N ASP A 39 17.78 17.11 -3.96
CA ASP A 39 18.13 18.18 -4.85
C ASP A 39 18.17 17.66 -6.30
N GLY A 40 17.66 18.47 -7.23
CA GLY A 40 17.62 18.16 -8.65
C GLY A 40 17.50 19.44 -9.45
N ASP A 41 18.30 19.57 -10.51
CA ASP A 41 18.31 20.71 -11.45
C ASP A 41 18.32 22.11 -10.79
N GLY A 42 19.06 22.21 -9.67
CA GLY A 42 19.22 23.45 -8.91
C GLY A 42 18.01 23.82 -8.03
N SER A 43 17.10 22.87 -7.83
CA SER A 43 15.96 22.99 -6.93
C SER A 43 16.06 21.99 -5.77
N VAL A 44 15.52 22.37 -4.62
CA VAL A 44 15.50 21.60 -3.37
C VAL A 44 14.08 21.57 -2.84
N VAL A 45 13.65 20.43 -2.33
CA VAL A 45 12.34 20.32 -1.69
C VAL A 45 12.49 20.37 -0.18
N VAL A 46 11.62 21.12 0.46
CA VAL A 46 11.49 21.18 1.91
C VAL A 46 10.10 20.73 2.30
N ARG A 47 10.03 19.77 3.21
CA ARG A 47 8.79 19.35 3.85
C ARG A 47 8.68 20.01 5.21
N LEU A 48 7.60 20.75 5.39
CA LEU A 48 7.33 21.52 6.60
C LEU A 48 6.29 20.80 7.48
N PRO A 49 6.32 21.00 8.80
CA PRO A 49 5.26 20.51 9.69
C PRO A 49 3.89 21.05 9.27
N ARG A 50 2.82 20.27 9.46
CA ARG A 50 1.43 20.64 9.09
C ARG A 50 0.99 22.03 9.58
N ALA A 51 1.47 22.44 10.76
CA ALA A 51 1.13 23.73 11.37
C ALA A 51 1.88 24.93 10.74
N ALA A 52 2.83 24.69 9.84
CA ALA A 52 3.56 25.75 9.17
C ALA A 52 2.67 26.48 8.15
N ASP A 53 2.81 27.80 8.12
CA ASP A 53 2.24 28.63 7.06
C ASP A 53 3.18 28.58 5.84
N GLY A 54 2.91 27.64 4.93
CA GLY A 54 3.72 27.45 3.74
C GLY A 54 3.74 28.68 2.81
N GLU A 55 2.67 29.46 2.80
CA GLU A 55 2.53 30.62 1.92
C GLU A 55 3.33 31.82 2.44
N GLU A 56 3.25 32.12 3.74
CA GLU A 56 4.10 33.14 4.36
C GLU A 56 5.58 32.80 4.15
N LEU A 57 5.93 31.51 4.29
CA LEU A 57 7.29 31.02 4.11
C LEU A 57 7.77 31.13 2.68
N SER A 58 6.96 30.74 1.69
CA SER A 58 7.36 30.83 0.28
C SER A 58 7.61 32.28 -0.15
N LEU A 59 6.79 33.22 0.33
CA LEU A 59 6.97 34.66 0.13
C LEU A 59 8.27 35.19 0.76
N ARG A 60 8.53 34.83 2.02
CA ARG A 60 9.73 35.29 2.72
C ARG A 60 10.99 34.70 2.08
N TRP A 61 10.98 33.40 1.80
CA TRP A 61 12.13 32.70 1.25
C TRP A 61 12.45 33.13 -0.18
N SER A 62 11.44 33.43 -1.01
CA SER A 62 11.69 33.94 -2.36
C SER A 62 12.38 35.31 -2.34
N ALA A 63 12.07 36.15 -1.34
CA ALA A 63 12.72 37.43 -1.13
C ALA A 63 14.15 37.28 -0.59
N VAL A 64 14.37 36.40 0.39
CA VAL A 64 15.68 36.20 1.02
C VAL A 64 16.67 35.51 0.08
N LEU A 65 16.23 34.48 -0.62
CA LEU A 65 17.07 33.71 -1.55
C LEU A 65 17.15 34.36 -2.94
N ALA A 66 16.35 35.40 -3.19
CA ALA A 66 16.17 36.01 -4.51
C ALA A 66 15.86 34.96 -5.61
N ALA A 67 15.10 33.93 -5.25
CA ALA A 67 14.85 32.75 -6.07
C ALA A 67 13.35 32.40 -6.12
N PRO A 68 12.86 31.77 -7.20
CA PRO A 68 11.51 31.23 -7.21
C PRO A 68 11.28 30.17 -6.13
N VAL A 69 10.10 30.22 -5.50
CA VAL A 69 9.61 29.21 -4.56
C VAL A 69 8.22 28.78 -4.98
N LEU A 70 8.02 27.48 -5.17
CA LEU A 70 6.72 26.86 -5.34
C LEU A 70 6.28 26.30 -3.99
N CYS A 71 5.10 26.69 -3.52
CA CYS A 71 4.44 26.10 -2.38
C CYS A 71 3.32 25.18 -2.87
N VAL A 72 3.35 23.94 -2.39
CA VAL A 72 2.33 22.92 -2.62
C VAL A 72 1.77 22.55 -1.26
N VAL A 73 0.49 22.84 -1.05
CA VAL A 73 -0.22 22.51 0.19
C VAL A 73 -1.35 21.57 -0.15
N ILE A 74 -1.43 20.45 0.56
CA ILE A 74 -2.53 19.50 0.40
C ILE A 74 -3.16 19.33 1.76
N ARG A 75 -4.43 19.69 1.88
CA ARG A 75 -5.18 19.67 3.13
C ARG A 75 -6.57 19.14 2.89
N ASP A 76 -6.97 18.15 3.68
CA ASP A 76 -8.29 17.51 3.58
C ASP A 76 -8.64 17.05 2.15
N GLY A 77 -7.62 16.67 1.36
CA GLY A 77 -7.76 16.25 -0.03
C GLY A 77 -7.85 17.38 -1.06
N LEU A 78 -7.83 18.65 -0.64
CA LEU A 78 -7.77 19.82 -1.51
C LEU A 78 -6.33 20.29 -1.71
N LEU A 79 -6.01 20.62 -2.95
CA LEU A 79 -4.70 21.10 -3.36
C LEU A 79 -4.67 22.63 -3.54
N SER A 80 -3.66 23.24 -2.95
CA SER A 80 -3.30 24.64 -3.14
C SER A 80 -1.89 24.75 -3.72
N LEU A 81 -1.73 25.49 -4.80
CA LEU A 81 -0.47 25.80 -5.45
C LEU A 81 -0.21 27.31 -5.39
N SER A 82 0.98 27.72 -4.97
CA SER A 82 1.38 29.13 -5.11
C SER A 82 2.83 29.27 -5.55
N VAL A 83 3.06 30.18 -6.49
CA VAL A 83 4.40 30.51 -7.01
C VAL A 83 4.77 31.90 -6.50
N CYS A 84 5.93 31.99 -5.85
CA CYS A 84 6.47 33.23 -5.31
C CYS A 84 7.82 33.56 -5.96
N ARG A 85 8.05 34.85 -6.24
CA ARG A 85 9.34 35.38 -6.73
C ARG A 85 9.78 36.57 -5.88
N ALA A 86 11.02 37.01 -6.09
CA ALA A 86 11.56 38.24 -5.51
C ALA A 86 10.71 39.46 -5.94
N GLY A 87 9.69 39.79 -5.14
CA GLY A 87 8.67 40.79 -5.47
C GLY A 87 7.26 40.46 -4.96
N GLY A 88 7.00 39.21 -4.57
CA GLY A 88 5.73 38.76 -3.99
C GLY A 88 5.17 37.51 -4.65
N ARG A 89 3.89 37.23 -4.36
CA ARG A 89 3.13 36.13 -4.93
C ARG A 89 2.79 36.46 -6.39
N THR A 90 3.17 35.59 -7.32
CA THR A 90 2.94 35.83 -8.75
C THR A 90 1.69 35.11 -9.26
N ALA A 91 1.42 33.90 -8.77
CA ALA A 91 0.22 33.15 -9.10
C ALA A 91 -0.17 32.23 -7.93
N SER A 92 -1.47 31.98 -7.78
CA SER A 92 -2.02 31.04 -6.80
C SER A 92 -3.26 30.35 -7.35
N TYR A 93 -3.44 29.09 -7.00
CA TYR A 93 -4.59 28.27 -7.33
C TYR A 93 -4.98 27.47 -6.08
N ASP A 94 -6.26 27.48 -5.73
CA ASP A 94 -6.84 26.74 -4.62
C ASP A 94 -7.99 25.87 -5.15
N GLU A 95 -7.88 24.56 -4.97
CA GLU A 95 -8.91 23.61 -5.36
C GLU A 95 -10.17 23.81 -4.49
N GLY A 96 -11.33 23.96 -5.13
CA GLY A 96 -12.61 24.17 -4.45
C GLY A 96 -12.99 25.63 -4.21
N ASP A 97 -12.18 26.60 -4.65
CA ASP A 97 -12.64 27.99 -4.75
C ASP A 97 -13.57 28.14 -5.97
N ASP A 98 -14.80 28.62 -5.77
CA ASP A 98 -15.87 28.75 -6.78
C ASP A 98 -15.57 29.83 -7.87
N GLY A 99 -14.32 30.31 -7.92
CA GLY A 99 -13.85 31.31 -8.89
C GLY A 99 -13.64 30.76 -10.31
N ASP A 100 -13.12 31.60 -11.20
CA ASP A 100 -12.68 31.22 -12.55
C ASP A 100 -11.44 30.32 -12.47
N GLY A 101 -11.64 29.07 -12.06
CA GLY A 101 -10.58 28.09 -11.79
C GLY A 101 -9.69 27.83 -12.99
N GLY A 102 -10.23 27.94 -14.22
CA GLY A 102 -9.44 27.81 -15.45
C GLY A 102 -8.43 28.93 -15.64
N GLY A 103 -8.82 30.18 -15.36
CA GLY A 103 -7.92 31.33 -15.48
C GLY A 103 -6.79 31.34 -14.44
N ALA A 104 -7.10 30.95 -13.20
CA ALA A 104 -6.11 30.86 -12.12
C ALA A 104 -5.06 29.76 -12.41
N LEU A 105 -5.53 28.60 -12.88
CA LEU A 105 -4.68 27.46 -13.22
C LEU A 105 -3.76 27.78 -14.40
N ALA A 106 -4.26 28.43 -15.45
CA ALA A 106 -3.45 28.89 -16.58
C ALA A 106 -2.35 29.87 -16.13
N SER A 107 -2.68 30.81 -15.25
CA SER A 107 -1.69 31.72 -14.68
C SER A 107 -0.62 31.00 -13.86
N VAL A 108 -0.99 29.93 -13.13
CA VAL A 108 -0.03 29.11 -12.38
C VAL A 108 0.87 28.31 -13.35
N ALA A 109 0.31 27.73 -14.41
CA ALA A 109 1.06 27.03 -15.46
C ALA A 109 2.15 27.92 -16.05
N ASP A 110 1.76 29.11 -16.51
CA ASP A 110 2.68 30.07 -17.11
C ASP A 110 3.80 30.49 -16.15
N GLU A 111 3.45 30.71 -14.87
CA GLU A 111 4.45 31.08 -13.88
C GLU A 111 5.38 29.94 -13.51
N LEU A 112 4.88 28.71 -13.44
CA LEU A 112 5.67 27.52 -13.20
C LEU A 112 6.65 27.25 -14.33
N ALA A 113 6.19 27.25 -15.59
CA ALA A 113 7.05 27.08 -16.75
C ALA A 113 8.15 28.16 -16.80
N ARG A 114 7.82 29.40 -16.46
CA ARG A 114 8.79 30.50 -16.40
C ARG A 114 9.75 30.40 -15.21
N ALA A 115 9.29 29.89 -14.06
CA ALA A 115 10.09 29.82 -12.83
C ALA A 115 10.97 28.56 -12.75
N PHE A 116 10.50 27.44 -13.31
CA PHE A 116 11.08 26.11 -13.13
C PHE A 116 11.34 25.36 -14.44
N GLY A 117 10.66 25.70 -15.55
CA GLY A 117 10.85 25.06 -16.86
C GLY A 117 12.02 25.64 -17.68
N THR A 118 12.17 25.12 -18.91
CA THR A 118 13.08 25.64 -19.95
C THR A 118 12.40 26.64 -20.89
N GLY A 119 11.07 26.74 -20.84
CA GLY A 119 10.26 27.75 -21.54
C GLY A 119 9.37 27.20 -22.66
N GLU A 120 9.60 25.96 -23.10
CA GLU A 120 8.77 25.26 -24.10
C GLU A 120 7.62 24.47 -23.47
N GLU A 121 7.66 24.24 -22.16
CA GLU A 121 6.75 23.34 -21.43
C GLU A 121 5.42 24.00 -21.03
N ALA A 122 5.25 25.32 -21.22
CA ALA A 122 4.07 26.05 -20.73
C ALA A 122 2.74 25.52 -21.29
N ALA A 123 2.72 25.13 -22.58
CA ALA A 123 1.52 24.60 -23.21
C ALA A 123 1.19 23.18 -22.73
N ALA A 124 2.21 22.31 -22.59
CA ALA A 124 2.06 20.96 -22.07
C ALA A 124 1.65 20.97 -20.60
N LEU A 125 2.25 21.86 -19.80
CA LEU A 125 1.87 22.08 -18.42
C LEU A 125 0.43 22.58 -18.32
N HIS A 126 0.02 23.54 -19.16
CA HIS A 126 -1.36 24.02 -19.14
C HIS A 126 -2.39 22.91 -19.47
N GLU A 127 -2.10 22.09 -20.47
CA GLU A 127 -2.92 20.92 -20.84
C GLU A 127 -2.97 19.91 -19.69
N ALA A 128 -1.81 19.57 -19.12
CA ALA A 128 -1.71 18.63 -18.01
C ALA A 128 -2.40 19.16 -16.74
N LEU A 129 -2.31 20.45 -16.43
CA LEU A 129 -3.04 21.02 -15.29
C LEU A 129 -4.56 20.97 -15.52
N ALA A 130 -5.03 21.23 -16.74
CA ALA A 130 -6.46 21.40 -17.05
C ALA A 130 -7.28 20.09 -17.03
N GLU A 131 -6.62 18.94 -17.22
CA GLU A 131 -7.29 17.63 -17.33
C GLU A 131 -7.35 16.84 -16.03
N LEU A 132 -6.68 17.28 -14.97
CA LEU A 132 -6.34 16.42 -13.83
C LEU A 132 -7.12 16.75 -12.56
N ASP A 133 -7.44 15.69 -11.79
CA ASP A 133 -7.82 15.83 -10.39
C ASP A 133 -6.57 16.08 -9.52
N GLY A 134 -6.72 16.57 -8.29
CA GLY A 134 -5.59 16.96 -7.43
C GLY A 134 -4.54 15.86 -7.16
N TYR A 135 -4.86 14.58 -7.44
CA TYR A 135 -3.91 13.47 -7.34
C TYR A 135 -3.01 13.40 -8.58
N ASP A 136 -3.59 13.49 -9.78
CA ASP A 136 -2.86 13.43 -11.04
C ASP A 136 -2.00 14.69 -11.28
N LEU A 137 -2.36 15.82 -10.67
CA LEU A 137 -1.62 17.09 -10.75
C LEU A 137 -0.15 16.98 -10.28
N ARG A 138 0.14 16.19 -9.25
CA ARG A 138 1.54 15.98 -8.81
C ARG A 138 2.38 15.30 -9.92
N VAL A 139 1.72 14.46 -10.73
CA VAL A 139 2.30 13.73 -11.88
C VAL A 139 2.69 14.66 -12.98
N ALA A 140 1.73 15.43 -13.44
CA ALA A 140 1.97 16.50 -14.40
C ALA A 140 3.12 17.42 -13.99
N LEU A 141 3.14 17.90 -12.74
CA LEU A 141 4.19 18.84 -12.29
C LEU A 141 5.60 18.25 -12.34
N THR A 142 5.76 16.95 -12.09
CA THR A 142 7.08 16.31 -12.06
C THR A 142 7.52 15.82 -13.43
N GLU A 143 6.57 15.44 -14.30
CA GLU A 143 6.86 15.02 -15.67
C GLU A 143 7.19 16.21 -16.58
N GLU A 144 6.46 17.33 -16.42
CA GLU A 144 6.58 18.50 -17.30
C GLU A 144 7.61 19.53 -16.81
N LEU A 145 8.06 19.44 -15.56
CA LEU A 145 9.07 20.35 -15.01
C LEU A 145 10.25 19.56 -14.44
N PRO A 146 11.48 20.09 -14.51
CA PRO A 146 12.67 19.49 -13.91
C PRO A 146 12.68 19.68 -12.38
N LEU A 147 11.64 19.18 -11.70
CA LEU A 147 11.49 19.25 -10.25
C LEU A 147 12.10 17.99 -9.61
N PRO A 148 12.70 18.09 -8.41
CA PRO A 148 13.17 16.91 -7.70
C PRO A 148 12.01 15.93 -7.48
N ARG A 149 12.30 14.63 -7.60
CA ARG A 149 11.34 13.50 -7.63
C ARG A 149 10.29 13.44 -6.51
N LEU A 150 10.37 14.26 -5.48
CA LEU A 150 9.56 14.17 -4.26
C LEU A 150 8.21 14.84 -4.33
N LEU A 151 7.85 15.49 -5.43
CA LEU A 151 6.43 15.79 -5.62
C LEU A 151 5.62 14.48 -5.74
N HIS A 152 6.33 13.39 -6.05
CA HIS A 152 5.84 12.03 -6.05
C HIS A 152 6.16 11.24 -4.80
N GLU A 153 5.10 10.75 -4.16
CA GLU A 153 5.11 9.45 -3.47
C GLU A 153 4.65 8.35 -4.45
N GLU A 154 4.91 8.55 -5.75
CA GLU A 154 4.76 7.46 -6.70
C GLU A 154 5.72 6.34 -6.31
N LEU A 155 5.22 5.14 -6.54
CA LEU A 155 5.87 3.93 -6.14
C LEU A 155 7.34 3.87 -6.52
N PRO A 156 8.12 3.13 -5.73
CA PRO A 156 9.34 2.60 -6.26
C PRO A 156 9.13 1.83 -7.57
N THR A 157 9.83 2.27 -8.62
CA THR A 157 9.77 1.77 -10.00
C THR A 157 9.94 0.25 -10.07
N HIS A 158 10.72 -0.28 -9.14
CA HIS A 158 11.05 -1.68 -9.01
C HIS A 158 10.53 -2.19 -7.68
N SER A 159 9.62 -3.15 -7.72
CA SER A 159 9.05 -3.73 -6.51
C SER A 159 8.67 -5.20 -6.67
N VAL A 160 8.78 -5.95 -5.57
CA VAL A 160 8.34 -7.34 -5.48
C VAL A 160 7.80 -7.62 -4.09
N VAL A 161 6.67 -8.32 -4.01
CA VAL A 161 6.20 -8.87 -2.74
C VAL A 161 6.63 -10.32 -2.66
N VAL A 162 7.48 -10.67 -1.69
CA VAL A 162 7.81 -12.07 -1.39
C VAL A 162 7.05 -12.53 -0.16
N SER A 163 6.53 -13.75 -0.18
CA SER A 163 5.68 -14.25 0.90
C SER A 163 5.99 -15.70 1.22
N ARG A 164 5.94 -16.04 2.51
CA ARG A 164 5.90 -17.42 3.01
C ARG A 164 4.47 -17.95 3.17
N ALA A 165 3.49 -17.30 2.54
CA ALA A 165 2.12 -17.78 2.52
C ALA A 165 2.03 -19.09 1.73
N SER A 166 0.98 -19.87 1.98
CA SER A 166 0.70 -21.04 1.15
C SER A 166 0.45 -20.61 -0.31
N PRO A 167 0.69 -21.48 -1.29
CA PRO A 167 0.42 -21.17 -2.70
C PRO A 167 -1.02 -20.70 -2.95
N SER A 168 -1.98 -21.24 -2.21
CA SER A 168 -3.39 -20.82 -2.29
C SER A 168 -3.61 -19.37 -1.84
N ALA A 169 -2.92 -18.93 -0.79
CA ALA A 169 -3.00 -17.56 -0.28
C ALA A 169 -2.28 -16.57 -1.21
N ALA A 170 -1.13 -16.95 -1.77
CA ALA A 170 -0.44 -16.15 -2.78
C ALA A 170 -1.30 -15.96 -4.05
N ARG A 171 -1.90 -17.04 -4.57
CA ARG A 171 -2.84 -16.96 -5.71
C ARG A 171 -4.06 -16.11 -5.40
N PHE A 172 -4.61 -16.19 -4.19
CA PHE A 172 -5.71 -15.31 -3.79
C PHE A 172 -5.27 -13.84 -3.85
N ALA A 173 -4.13 -13.51 -3.24
CA ALA A 173 -3.63 -12.14 -3.20
C ALA A 173 -3.42 -11.59 -4.62
N ALA A 174 -2.78 -12.38 -5.48
CA ALA A 174 -2.58 -12.05 -6.89
C ALA A 174 -3.90 -11.81 -7.65
N ARG A 175 -4.93 -12.64 -7.43
CA ARG A 175 -6.24 -12.49 -8.06
C ARG A 175 -7.09 -11.36 -7.51
N HIS A 176 -6.90 -11.03 -6.24
CA HIS A 176 -7.62 -9.94 -5.59
C HIS A 176 -7.20 -8.59 -6.16
N VAL A 177 -5.90 -8.40 -6.37
CA VAL A 177 -5.32 -7.19 -6.98
C VAL A 177 -5.42 -7.25 -8.51
N GLY A 178 -5.17 -8.42 -9.10
CA GLY A 178 -5.15 -8.66 -10.55
C GLY A 178 -3.79 -8.41 -11.18
N SER A 179 -3.65 -8.71 -12.48
CA SER A 179 -2.44 -8.55 -13.31
C SER A 179 -1.13 -8.86 -12.59
N THR A 180 -1.14 -9.89 -11.75
CA THR A 180 -0.03 -10.21 -10.84
C THR A 180 0.52 -11.59 -11.21
N TRP A 181 1.81 -11.65 -11.45
CA TRP A 181 2.56 -12.90 -11.58
C TRP A 181 2.83 -13.49 -10.20
N THR A 182 2.59 -14.79 -10.04
CA THR A 182 3.06 -15.57 -8.89
C THR A 182 4.11 -16.56 -9.34
N ALA A 183 5.23 -16.64 -8.65
CA ALA A 183 6.28 -17.62 -8.94
C ALA A 183 6.80 -18.28 -7.66
N ASP A 184 6.97 -19.60 -7.70
CA ASP A 184 7.60 -20.37 -6.62
C ASP A 184 9.12 -20.17 -6.70
N LEU A 185 9.69 -19.54 -5.68
CA LEU A 185 11.13 -19.28 -5.60
C LEU A 185 11.91 -20.43 -4.94
N GLY A 186 11.22 -21.44 -4.41
CA GLY A 186 11.80 -22.45 -3.52
C GLY A 186 11.97 -21.95 -2.09
N GLY A 187 12.40 -22.85 -1.19
CA GLY A 187 12.63 -22.51 0.22
C GLY A 187 11.38 -22.06 0.98
N GLY A 188 10.18 -22.33 0.44
CA GLY A 188 8.90 -21.88 1.01
C GLY A 188 8.53 -20.43 0.67
N TRP A 189 9.25 -19.78 -0.27
CA TRP A 189 8.96 -18.43 -0.71
C TRP A 189 8.22 -18.39 -2.04
N THR A 190 7.22 -17.52 -2.14
CA THR A 190 6.54 -17.17 -3.39
C THR A 190 6.75 -15.69 -3.69
N ALA A 191 7.17 -15.36 -4.91
CA ALA A 191 7.17 -13.98 -5.40
C ALA A 191 5.80 -13.64 -5.97
N LEU A 192 5.33 -12.43 -5.68
CA LEU A 192 4.19 -11.77 -6.31
C LEU A 192 4.69 -10.49 -6.97
N VAL A 193 4.58 -10.42 -8.29
CA VAL A 193 5.17 -9.34 -9.11
C VAL A 193 4.07 -8.74 -9.97
N ARG A 194 3.96 -7.42 -9.98
CA ARG A 194 3.00 -6.69 -10.81
C ARG A 194 3.74 -5.56 -11.51
N GLU A 195 3.74 -5.59 -12.84
CA GLU A 195 4.30 -4.52 -13.66
C GLU A 195 3.39 -3.29 -13.58
N GLY A 196 3.97 -2.10 -13.35
CA GLY A 196 3.22 -0.85 -13.28
C GLY A 196 2.14 -0.82 -12.19
N ALA A 197 2.35 -1.51 -11.06
CA ALA A 197 1.47 -1.40 -9.90
C ALA A 197 1.42 0.05 -9.38
N THR A 198 0.44 0.38 -8.54
CA THR A 198 0.42 1.61 -7.69
C THR A 198 0.74 1.30 -6.21
N SER A 199 1.08 2.32 -5.39
CA SER A 199 1.48 2.15 -3.98
C SER A 199 0.42 1.40 -3.19
N SER A 200 -0.83 1.79 -3.42
CA SER A 200 -1.99 1.15 -2.82
C SER A 200 -2.16 -0.30 -3.30
N GLU A 201 -1.84 -0.61 -4.56
CA GLU A 201 -1.92 -1.97 -5.10
C GLU A 201 -0.85 -2.91 -4.53
N LEU A 202 0.41 -2.46 -4.41
CA LEU A 202 1.47 -3.26 -3.78
C LEU A 202 1.21 -3.46 -2.28
N VAL A 203 0.75 -2.42 -1.61
CA VAL A 203 0.30 -2.49 -0.21
C VAL A 203 -0.87 -3.46 -0.08
N ALA A 204 -1.86 -3.40 -0.97
CA ALA A 204 -2.97 -4.33 -0.99
C ALA A 204 -2.51 -5.77 -1.24
N LEU A 205 -1.51 -5.96 -2.12
CA LEU A 205 -0.93 -7.26 -2.43
C LEU A 205 -0.20 -7.85 -1.22
N ALA A 206 0.68 -7.09 -0.58
CA ALA A 206 1.41 -7.51 0.63
C ALA A 206 0.47 -7.75 1.82
N ARG A 207 -0.54 -6.89 1.98
CA ARG A 207 -1.62 -7.07 2.95
C ARG A 207 -2.38 -8.37 2.72
N ALA A 208 -2.86 -8.62 1.49
CA ALA A 208 -3.62 -9.83 1.17
C ALA A 208 -2.78 -11.09 1.33
N ALA A 209 -1.51 -11.06 0.89
CA ALA A 209 -0.58 -12.18 1.01
C ALA A 209 -0.28 -12.53 2.48
N SER A 210 -0.16 -11.54 3.36
CA SER A 210 0.10 -11.76 4.80
C SER A 210 -1.16 -12.06 5.63
N ALA A 211 -2.35 -11.59 5.20
CA ALA A 211 -3.60 -11.75 5.96
C ALA A 211 -4.17 -13.17 5.93
N LEU A 212 -3.97 -13.90 4.82
CA LEU A 212 -4.58 -15.21 4.60
C LEU A 212 -3.73 -16.39 5.06
N GLY A 213 -2.56 -16.11 5.62
CA GLY A 213 -1.68 -17.13 6.15
C GLY A 213 -1.92 -17.48 7.63
N GLY A 214 -1.17 -18.46 8.11
CA GLY A 214 -1.17 -18.85 9.52
C GLY A 214 -0.48 -17.82 10.43
N ARG A 215 -0.39 -18.11 11.74
CA ARG A 215 0.21 -17.20 12.75
C ARG A 215 1.67 -16.78 12.48
N GLY A 216 2.38 -17.50 11.61
CA GLY A 216 3.76 -17.24 11.20
C GLY A 216 3.91 -16.88 9.72
N THR A 217 2.82 -16.58 9.00
CA THR A 217 2.94 -16.12 7.62
C THR A 217 3.34 -14.65 7.58
N VAL A 218 4.35 -14.38 6.77
CA VAL A 218 4.96 -13.07 6.59
C VAL A 218 5.05 -12.80 5.10
N ALA A 219 4.78 -11.55 4.72
CA ALA A 219 5.10 -11.01 3.42
C ALA A 219 6.09 -9.86 3.59
N VAL A 220 7.05 -9.75 2.68
CA VAL A 220 8.02 -8.66 2.62
C VAL A 220 7.85 -8.00 1.26
N LEU A 221 7.47 -6.73 1.26
CA LEU A 221 7.52 -5.89 0.08
C LEU A 221 8.94 -5.35 -0.01
N LEU A 222 9.70 -5.77 -1.01
CA LEU A 222 11.02 -5.22 -1.35
C LEU A 222 10.84 -4.21 -2.48
N TRP A 223 11.63 -3.14 -2.42
CA TRP A 223 11.53 -2.11 -3.43
C TRP A 223 12.83 -1.33 -3.64
N GLN A 224 12.95 -0.75 -4.82
CA GLN A 224 14.06 0.10 -5.24
C GLN A 224 13.56 1.22 -6.15
N ASP A 225 14.07 2.43 -5.93
CA ASP A 225 13.93 3.56 -6.84
C ASP A 225 15.24 4.35 -6.91
N GLY A 226 15.93 4.25 -8.04
CA GLY A 226 17.24 4.88 -8.23
C GLY A 226 18.22 4.52 -7.10
N PRO A 227 18.72 5.49 -6.32
CA PRO A 227 19.63 5.24 -5.19
C PRO A 227 18.92 4.82 -3.89
N GLU A 228 17.59 4.95 -3.80
CA GLU A 228 16.80 4.55 -2.65
C GLU A 228 16.36 3.09 -2.77
N CYS A 229 16.31 2.41 -1.64
CA CYS A 229 15.70 1.10 -1.55
C CYS A 229 15.18 0.85 -0.15
N GLY A 230 14.32 -0.15 -0.01
CA GLY A 230 13.77 -0.46 1.29
C GLY A 230 12.98 -1.74 1.31
N TYR A 231 12.37 -1.96 2.47
CA TYR A 231 11.38 -3.01 2.63
C TYR A 231 10.22 -2.56 3.51
N GLN A 232 9.12 -3.28 3.37
CA GLN A 232 8.01 -3.24 4.30
C GLN A 232 7.64 -4.67 4.70
N LEU A 233 7.63 -4.91 6.01
CA LEU A 233 7.29 -6.19 6.61
C LEU A 233 5.80 -6.23 6.93
N TRP A 234 5.12 -7.27 6.46
CA TRP A 234 3.69 -7.46 6.62
C TRP A 234 3.37 -8.77 7.32
N ARG A 235 2.51 -8.69 8.33
CA ARG A 235 2.00 -9.85 9.07
C ARG A 235 0.53 -9.66 9.40
N ARG A 236 -0.28 -10.69 9.15
CA ARG A 236 -1.74 -10.67 9.43
C ARG A 236 -2.45 -9.45 8.81
N GLY A 237 -2.01 -9.00 7.64
CA GLY A 237 -2.59 -7.86 6.93
C GLY A 237 -2.23 -6.49 7.52
N ARG A 238 -1.24 -6.40 8.41
CA ARG A 238 -0.74 -5.13 8.96
C ARG A 238 0.74 -4.98 8.62
N ALA A 239 1.15 -3.76 8.32
CA ALA A 239 2.56 -3.42 8.27
C ALA A 239 3.10 -3.44 9.70
N GLU A 240 4.07 -4.31 9.97
CA GLU A 240 4.72 -4.42 11.28
C GLU A 240 6.02 -3.64 11.34
N ASP A 241 6.72 -3.53 10.21
CA ASP A 241 8.00 -2.84 10.14
C ASP A 241 8.25 -2.25 8.75
N THR A 242 9.03 -1.18 8.66
CA THR A 242 9.40 -0.53 7.41
C THR A 242 10.79 0.06 7.55
N HIS A 243 11.59 -0.06 6.50
CA HIS A 243 12.92 0.53 6.46
C HIS A 243 13.21 1.15 5.10
N VAL A 244 13.89 2.30 5.12
CA VAL A 244 14.38 3.01 3.93
C VAL A 244 15.89 3.21 4.06
N TRP A 245 16.64 2.72 3.08
CA TRP A 245 18.06 3.04 2.91
C TRP A 245 18.25 4.21 1.96
N ASN A 246 19.36 4.92 2.17
CA ASN A 246 19.82 6.03 1.33
C ASN A 246 18.76 7.12 1.12
N SER A 247 17.88 7.30 2.10
CA SER A 247 16.87 8.35 2.03
C SER A 247 17.57 9.70 1.88
N PRO A 248 17.23 10.49 0.85
CA PRO A 248 17.84 11.79 0.59
C PRO A 248 17.33 12.91 1.51
N TRP A 249 16.37 12.56 2.38
CA TRP A 249 15.77 13.45 3.37
C TRP A 249 16.66 13.61 4.60
N GLU A 250 16.87 14.87 4.99
CA GLU A 250 17.66 15.26 6.15
C GLU A 250 16.84 16.15 7.08
N TRP A 251 16.88 15.89 8.37
CA TRP A 251 16.21 16.70 9.39
C TRP A 251 17.09 17.87 9.84
N THR A 252 16.52 19.10 9.85
CA THR A 252 17.24 20.33 10.24
C THR A 252 16.78 20.93 11.58
N GLY A 253 15.84 20.28 12.29
CA GLY A 253 15.28 20.81 13.53
C GLY A 253 16.11 20.52 14.79
N PRO A 254 15.94 21.31 15.86
CA PRO A 254 16.53 20.99 17.16
C PRO A 254 15.85 19.76 17.78
N GLY A 255 16.65 18.80 18.24
CA GLY A 255 16.18 17.57 18.87
C GLY A 255 15.82 16.48 17.87
N ASP A 256 15.26 15.39 18.39
CA ASP A 256 14.86 14.27 17.54
C ASP A 256 13.68 14.68 16.64
N PRO A 257 13.73 14.37 15.34
CA PRO A 257 12.60 14.57 14.44
C PRO A 257 11.35 13.85 14.96
N PRO A 258 10.15 14.41 14.71
CA PRO A 258 8.93 13.68 14.98
C PRO A 258 8.93 12.36 14.19
N GLU A 259 8.42 11.30 14.79
CA GLU A 259 8.47 9.94 14.21
C GLU A 259 7.89 9.88 12.80
N ALA A 260 6.85 10.66 12.52
CA ALA A 260 6.24 10.76 11.19
C ALA A 260 7.09 11.48 10.12
N ALA A 261 8.18 12.16 10.54
CA ALA A 261 9.09 12.88 9.66
C ALA A 261 10.36 12.06 9.32
N LEU A 262 10.72 11.06 10.12
CA LEU A 262 11.89 10.24 9.81
C LEU A 262 11.56 9.25 8.69
N PRO A 263 12.52 8.97 7.78
CA PRO A 263 12.45 7.75 7.01
C PRO A 263 12.37 6.56 7.99
N PRO A 264 11.46 5.59 7.76
CA PRO A 264 11.33 4.42 8.61
C PRO A 264 12.68 3.73 8.83
N THR A 265 13.05 3.46 10.09
CA THR A 265 14.40 3.00 10.47
C THR A 265 14.52 1.50 10.68
N GLY A 266 13.43 0.73 10.55
CA GLY A 266 13.43 -0.73 10.65
C GLY A 266 13.74 -1.27 12.06
N ASP A 267 13.00 -2.27 12.52
CA ASP A 267 13.34 -3.05 13.72
C ASP A 267 13.93 -4.41 13.34
N ALA A 268 15.26 -4.52 13.46
CA ALA A 268 16.00 -5.76 13.23
C ALA A 268 15.45 -6.96 14.03
N THR A 269 14.88 -6.72 15.22
CA THR A 269 14.30 -7.76 16.07
C THR A 269 12.98 -8.25 15.49
N ALA A 270 12.08 -7.32 15.16
CA ALA A 270 10.80 -7.64 14.51
C ALA A 270 11.03 -8.37 13.18
N LEU A 271 11.98 -7.90 12.38
CA LEU A 271 12.35 -8.52 11.12
C LEU A 271 12.94 -9.94 11.31
N ALA A 272 13.84 -10.12 12.29
CA ALA A 272 14.41 -11.42 12.60
C ALA A 272 13.35 -12.43 13.07
N GLU A 273 12.47 -12.01 13.98
CA GLU A 273 11.37 -12.84 14.49
C GLU A 273 10.38 -13.24 13.39
N ALA A 274 10.01 -12.28 12.54
CA ALA A 274 9.06 -12.50 11.46
C ALA A 274 9.63 -13.43 10.37
N ALA A 275 10.89 -13.22 9.97
CA ALA A 275 11.53 -14.05 8.96
C ALA A 275 12.09 -15.37 9.52
N GLY A 276 12.07 -15.57 10.84
CA GLY A 276 12.77 -16.69 11.48
C GLY A 276 14.28 -16.67 11.18
N ALA A 277 14.84 -15.47 11.00
CA ALA A 277 16.25 -15.29 10.70
C ALA A 277 17.09 -15.49 11.97
N PRO A 278 18.26 -16.13 11.88
CA PRO A 278 19.01 -16.55 13.07
C PRO A 278 19.74 -15.42 13.79
N ASP A 279 19.98 -14.27 13.14
CA ASP A 279 20.88 -13.24 13.68
C ASP A 279 20.38 -11.80 13.53
N ALA A 280 19.73 -11.29 14.58
CA ALA A 280 19.32 -9.89 14.68
C ALA A 280 20.49 -8.90 14.73
N SER A 281 21.72 -9.35 15.06
CA SER A 281 22.89 -8.49 15.11
C SER A 281 23.39 -8.13 13.71
N LEU A 282 23.40 -9.09 12.78
CA LEU A 282 23.72 -8.86 11.37
C LEU A 282 22.68 -7.97 10.69
N LEU A 283 21.39 -8.22 10.95
CA LEU A 283 20.32 -7.34 10.45
C LEU A 283 20.49 -5.91 10.98
N ARG A 284 20.79 -5.74 12.27
CA ARG A 284 21.04 -4.41 12.84
C ARG A 284 22.25 -3.71 12.21
N ALA A 285 23.30 -4.46 11.86
CA ALA A 285 24.45 -3.91 11.15
C ALA A 285 24.06 -3.47 9.72
N LEU A 286 23.26 -4.28 9.01
CA LEU A 286 22.78 -3.97 7.67
C LEU A 286 21.85 -2.74 7.63
N LEU A 287 20.89 -2.65 8.55
CA LEU A 287 19.95 -1.50 8.63
C LEU A 287 20.66 -0.17 8.94
N ARG A 288 21.89 -0.19 9.46
CA ARG A 288 22.67 1.02 9.74
C ARG A 288 23.63 1.40 8.61
N ARG A 289 23.76 0.56 7.59
CA ARG A 289 24.72 0.74 6.53
C ARG A 289 24.14 1.59 5.41
N SER A 290 24.97 2.40 4.77
CA SER A 290 24.67 3.07 3.50
C SER A 290 25.49 2.43 2.38
N GLY A 291 24.96 2.40 1.15
CA GLY A 291 25.67 1.77 0.04
C GLY A 291 24.79 1.54 -1.19
N PRO A 292 25.33 0.88 -2.24
CA PRO A 292 24.56 0.58 -3.45
C PRO A 292 23.29 -0.24 -3.13
N PRO A 293 22.11 0.15 -3.64
CA PRO A 293 20.83 -0.53 -3.36
C PRO A 293 20.85 -2.04 -3.59
N GLU A 294 21.45 -2.46 -4.71
CA GLU A 294 21.56 -3.86 -5.11
C GLU A 294 22.28 -4.71 -4.04
N GLN A 295 23.33 -4.17 -3.41
CA GLN A 295 24.09 -4.86 -2.37
C GLN A 295 23.31 -4.92 -1.06
N LEU A 296 22.63 -3.83 -0.69
CA LEU A 296 21.82 -3.76 0.52
C LEU A 296 20.65 -4.76 0.46
N LEU A 297 19.93 -4.79 -0.66
CA LEU A 297 18.82 -5.72 -0.88
C LEU A 297 19.29 -7.17 -1.05
N ALA A 298 20.45 -7.41 -1.67
CA ALA A 298 21.03 -8.75 -1.78
C ALA A 298 21.39 -9.33 -0.41
N GLU A 299 22.07 -8.56 0.44
CA GLU A 299 22.40 -9.00 1.80
C GLU A 299 21.16 -9.15 2.67
N LEU A 300 20.15 -8.28 2.51
CA LEU A 300 18.86 -8.46 3.18
C LEU A 300 18.22 -9.78 2.76
N ALA A 301 18.12 -10.04 1.45
CA ALA A 301 17.52 -11.26 0.93
C ALA A 301 18.26 -12.50 1.45
N GLU A 302 19.59 -12.49 1.47
CA GLU A 302 20.40 -13.57 2.03
C GLU A 302 20.10 -13.80 3.52
N LEU A 303 20.09 -12.74 4.35
CA LEU A 303 19.81 -12.84 5.78
C LEU A 303 18.41 -13.37 6.09
N LEU A 304 17.42 -13.04 5.26
CA LEU A 304 16.04 -13.52 5.40
C LEU A 304 15.81 -14.89 4.73
N GLY A 305 16.82 -15.43 4.03
CA GLY A 305 16.73 -16.65 3.24
C GLY A 305 15.76 -16.52 2.06
N ILE A 306 15.58 -15.31 1.51
CA ILE A 306 14.80 -15.03 0.31
C ILE A 306 15.66 -15.44 -0.90
N PRO A 307 15.16 -16.31 -1.79
CA PRO A 307 15.93 -16.76 -2.95
C PRO A 307 16.22 -15.62 -3.93
N ALA A 308 17.39 -15.68 -4.58
CA ALA A 308 17.88 -14.64 -5.52
C ALA A 308 16.91 -14.33 -6.68
N GLY A 309 16.04 -15.27 -7.06
CA GLY A 309 15.00 -15.03 -8.07
C GLY A 309 14.04 -13.89 -7.70
N ALA A 310 13.88 -13.55 -6.41
CA ALA A 310 13.14 -12.38 -5.97
C ALA A 310 13.78 -11.07 -6.46
N LEU A 311 15.10 -10.95 -6.34
CA LEU A 311 15.83 -9.75 -6.74
C LEU A 311 15.88 -9.62 -8.26
N GLN A 312 15.93 -10.73 -8.98
CA GLN A 312 15.78 -10.73 -10.43
C GLN A 312 14.43 -10.12 -10.86
N ALA A 313 13.34 -10.55 -10.21
CA ALA A 313 12.00 -10.02 -10.46
C ALA A 313 11.81 -8.57 -9.99
N LEU A 314 12.54 -8.15 -8.95
CA LEU A 314 12.59 -6.76 -8.51
C LEU A 314 13.17 -5.87 -9.63
N HIS A 315 14.35 -6.23 -10.14
CA HIS A 315 15.06 -5.42 -11.14
C HIS A 315 14.37 -5.41 -12.51
N ASP A 316 13.83 -6.54 -12.95
CA ASP A 316 13.07 -6.63 -14.19
C ASP A 316 11.72 -7.31 -13.92
N PRO A 317 10.63 -6.53 -13.71
CA PRO A 317 9.30 -7.09 -13.51
C PRO A 317 8.84 -8.00 -14.67
N ARG A 318 9.33 -7.77 -15.89
CA ARG A 318 9.00 -8.61 -17.07
C ARG A 318 9.68 -9.97 -17.01
N SER A 319 10.80 -10.07 -16.28
CA SER A 319 11.48 -11.34 -16.01
C SER A 319 10.65 -12.27 -15.11
N ALA A 320 9.60 -11.77 -14.44
CA ALA A 320 8.73 -12.59 -13.60
C ALA A 320 8.11 -13.77 -14.37
N ALA A 321 7.80 -13.59 -15.67
CA ALA A 321 7.27 -14.65 -16.52
C ALA A 321 8.29 -15.78 -16.79
N ALA A 322 9.59 -15.49 -16.68
CA ALA A 322 10.66 -16.45 -16.87
C ALA A 322 11.00 -17.24 -15.59
N LEU A 323 10.43 -16.87 -14.45
CA LEU A 323 10.64 -17.59 -13.19
C LEU A 323 9.99 -18.98 -13.22
N HIS A 324 10.54 -19.89 -12.41
CA HIS A 324 10.02 -21.26 -12.32
C HIS A 324 8.56 -21.26 -11.85
N ARG A 325 7.69 -21.95 -12.60
CA ARG A 325 6.25 -22.06 -12.32
C ARG A 325 5.55 -20.70 -12.20
N ALA A 326 5.99 -19.70 -12.98
CA ALA A 326 5.30 -18.42 -13.06
C ALA A 326 3.87 -18.59 -13.59
N GLU A 327 2.90 -18.05 -12.87
CA GLU A 327 1.48 -18.03 -13.23
C GLU A 327 0.98 -16.58 -13.21
N LEU A 328 0.40 -16.09 -14.31
CA LEU A 328 -0.26 -14.78 -14.34
C LEU A 328 -1.71 -14.92 -13.84
N HIS A 329 -2.10 -14.04 -12.93
CA HIS A 329 -3.46 -14.01 -12.40
C HIS A 329 -4.17 -12.71 -12.77
N GLU A 330 -5.30 -12.85 -13.44
CA GLU A 330 -6.20 -11.73 -13.72
C GLU A 330 -7.05 -11.38 -12.50
N ARG A 331 -7.55 -10.14 -12.48
CA ARG A 331 -8.43 -9.68 -11.40
C ARG A 331 -9.71 -10.47 -11.40
N THR A 332 -10.08 -11.02 -10.24
CA THR A 332 -11.38 -11.65 -10.05
C THR A 332 -12.06 -11.10 -8.81
N GLY A 333 -13.40 -11.10 -8.78
CA GLY A 333 -14.14 -10.65 -7.60
C GLY A 333 -13.72 -11.44 -6.36
N THR A 334 -13.62 -10.77 -5.21
CA THR A 334 -13.06 -11.32 -3.95
C THR A 334 -13.67 -12.67 -3.57
N TRP A 335 -14.98 -12.84 -3.76
CA TRP A 335 -15.67 -14.10 -3.53
C TRP A 335 -15.20 -15.22 -4.47
N ARG A 336 -15.01 -14.93 -5.76
CA ARG A 336 -14.53 -15.89 -6.76
C ARG A 336 -13.07 -16.24 -6.52
N ALA A 337 -12.24 -15.26 -6.17
CA ALA A 337 -10.85 -15.48 -5.77
C ALA A 337 -10.77 -16.41 -4.53
N ALA A 338 -11.57 -16.14 -3.49
CA ALA A 338 -11.64 -16.97 -2.29
C ALA A 338 -12.12 -18.39 -2.62
N TRP A 339 -13.14 -18.49 -3.47
CA TRP A 339 -13.72 -19.74 -3.91
C TRP A 339 -12.71 -20.61 -4.67
N GLU A 340 -11.98 -20.03 -5.62
CA GLU A 340 -10.99 -20.73 -6.44
C GLU A 340 -9.73 -21.06 -5.66
N ALA A 341 -9.25 -20.15 -4.80
CA ALA A 341 -8.17 -20.43 -3.85
C ALA A 341 -8.51 -21.61 -2.93
N SER A 342 -9.78 -21.75 -2.52
CA SER A 342 -10.22 -22.89 -1.71
C SER A 342 -10.21 -24.23 -2.47
N ARG A 343 -10.23 -24.23 -3.81
CA ARG A 343 -10.32 -25.45 -4.65
C ARG A 343 -8.97 -26.11 -4.92
N VAL A 344 -7.85 -25.46 -4.58
CA VAL A 344 -6.52 -26.04 -4.76
C VAL A 344 -6.38 -27.22 -3.79
N PRO A 345 -6.09 -28.45 -4.28
CA PRO A 345 -5.89 -29.61 -3.42
C PRO A 345 -4.73 -29.35 -2.46
N ALA A 346 -4.99 -29.57 -1.18
CA ALA A 346 -4.06 -29.38 -0.09
C ALA A 346 -3.02 -30.51 -0.06
N GLU A 347 -2.11 -30.54 -1.02
CA GLU A 347 -1.04 -31.55 -1.05
C GLU A 347 -0.05 -31.39 0.12
N GLU A 348 -0.07 -30.25 0.83
CA GLU A 348 0.85 -29.94 1.95
C GLU A 348 0.14 -29.58 3.27
N GLU A 349 -1.12 -29.98 3.50
CA GLU A 349 -1.77 -29.65 4.78
C GLU A 349 -1.23 -30.48 5.96
N PRO A 350 -0.87 -29.84 7.09
CA PRO A 350 -0.50 -30.55 8.32
C PRO A 350 -1.56 -31.56 8.75
N ARG A 351 -1.14 -32.73 9.24
CA ARG A 351 -2.08 -33.82 9.63
C ARG A 351 -3.14 -33.38 10.66
N TRP A 352 -2.83 -32.42 11.53
CA TRP A 352 -3.77 -31.90 12.53
C TRP A 352 -4.88 -31.04 11.92
N LEU A 353 -4.57 -30.23 10.90
CA LEU A 353 -5.54 -29.45 10.14
C LEU A 353 -6.52 -30.40 9.45
N ARG A 354 -6.03 -31.45 8.79
CA ARG A 354 -6.88 -32.49 8.20
C ARG A 354 -7.83 -33.14 9.21
N ARG A 355 -7.40 -33.34 10.46
CA ARG A 355 -8.27 -33.84 11.53
C ARG A 355 -9.34 -32.81 11.93
N LEU A 356 -8.98 -31.53 12.02
CA LEU A 356 -9.92 -30.45 12.33
C LEU A 356 -10.96 -30.29 11.20
N TRP A 357 -10.54 -30.32 9.94
CA TRP A 357 -11.44 -30.27 8.79
C TRP A 357 -12.41 -31.45 8.77
N ARG A 358 -11.93 -32.68 9.07
CA ARG A 358 -12.80 -33.86 9.20
C ARG A 358 -13.77 -33.72 10.37
N ALA A 359 -13.30 -33.28 11.54
CA ALA A 359 -14.16 -33.03 12.68
C ALA A 359 -15.25 -32.00 12.35
N GLN A 360 -14.90 -30.92 11.64
CA GLN A 360 -15.86 -29.91 11.25
C GLN A 360 -16.81 -30.37 10.14
N ALA A 361 -16.38 -31.25 9.23
CA ALA A 361 -17.27 -31.90 8.28
C ALA A 361 -18.30 -32.80 8.99
N VAL A 362 -17.87 -33.54 10.03
CA VAL A 362 -18.77 -34.34 10.88
C VAL A 362 -19.73 -33.44 11.65
N VAL A 363 -19.26 -32.34 12.25
CA VAL A 363 -20.13 -31.37 12.93
C VAL A 363 -21.17 -30.81 11.96
N ASN A 364 -20.76 -30.39 10.76
CA ASN A 364 -21.69 -29.90 9.74
C ASN A 364 -22.72 -30.96 9.34
N LEU A 365 -22.32 -32.22 9.21
CA LEU A 365 -23.23 -33.33 8.93
C LEU A 365 -24.25 -33.51 10.07
N VAL A 366 -23.79 -33.50 11.31
CA VAL A 366 -24.66 -33.60 12.50
C VAL A 366 -25.65 -32.43 12.53
N VAL A 367 -25.18 -31.20 12.30
CA VAL A 367 -26.04 -30.01 12.21
C VAL A 367 -27.07 -30.15 11.10
N THR A 368 -26.69 -30.64 9.92
CA THR A 368 -27.63 -30.92 8.82
C THR A 368 -28.69 -31.93 9.22
N VAL A 369 -28.32 -33.01 9.90
CA VAL A 369 -29.29 -34.03 10.36
C VAL A 369 -30.26 -33.44 11.38
N VAL A 370 -29.76 -32.67 12.35
CA VAL A 370 -30.59 -32.02 13.38
C VAL A 370 -31.55 -31.01 12.75
N LEU A 371 -31.04 -30.12 11.89
CA LEU A 371 -31.87 -29.14 11.20
C LEU A 371 -32.87 -29.78 10.24
N GLY A 372 -32.49 -30.87 9.57
CA GLY A 372 -33.40 -31.66 8.73
C GLY A 372 -34.51 -32.33 9.53
N ALA A 373 -34.19 -32.85 10.72
CA ALA A 373 -35.19 -33.42 11.63
C ALA A 373 -36.14 -32.35 12.18
N LEU A 374 -35.62 -31.17 12.56
CA LEU A 374 -36.43 -30.02 12.97
C LEU A 374 -37.33 -29.55 11.82
N ALA A 375 -36.80 -29.42 10.61
CA ALA A 375 -37.60 -29.08 9.44
C ALA A 375 -38.72 -30.11 9.21
N ALA A 376 -38.43 -31.41 9.32
CA ALA A 376 -39.44 -32.46 9.19
C ALA A 376 -40.53 -32.37 10.28
N LEU A 377 -40.15 -32.07 11.53
CA LEU A 377 -41.08 -31.83 12.62
C LEU A 377 -41.99 -30.64 12.29
N TRP A 378 -41.43 -29.50 11.87
CA TRP A 378 -42.17 -28.30 11.52
C TRP A 378 -43.07 -28.47 10.29
N VAL A 379 -42.64 -29.24 9.28
CA VAL A 379 -43.54 -29.68 8.20
C VAL A 379 -44.75 -30.42 8.77
N GLY A 380 -44.52 -31.29 9.76
CA GLY A 380 -45.59 -31.99 10.47
C GLY A 380 -46.54 -31.06 11.23
N VAL A 381 -46.01 -30.06 11.96
CA VAL A 381 -46.81 -29.03 12.65
C VAL A 381 -47.68 -28.28 11.66
N VAL A 382 -47.08 -27.78 10.58
CA VAL A 382 -47.78 -27.02 9.53
C VAL A 382 -48.82 -27.88 8.80
N ALA A 383 -48.49 -29.13 8.47
CA ALA A 383 -49.40 -30.03 7.77
C ALA A 383 -50.59 -30.47 8.64
N THR A 384 -50.44 -30.43 9.97
CA THR A 384 -51.48 -30.78 10.95
C THR A 384 -52.15 -29.56 11.57
N ASP A 385 -51.83 -28.35 11.10
CA ASP A 385 -52.31 -27.08 11.62
C ASP A 385 -52.13 -26.94 13.15
N GLY A 386 -50.95 -27.32 13.66
CA GLY A 386 -50.60 -27.25 15.08
C GLY A 386 -50.93 -28.49 15.90
N ALA A 387 -51.76 -29.41 15.39
CA ALA A 387 -52.23 -30.56 16.16
C ALA A 387 -51.12 -31.56 16.57
N LEU A 388 -49.97 -31.56 15.89
CA LEU A 388 -48.84 -32.42 16.25
C LEU A 388 -48.17 -32.04 17.58
N VAL A 389 -48.32 -30.79 18.03
CA VAL A 389 -47.66 -30.23 19.23
C VAL A 389 -48.66 -29.61 20.21
N ASP A 390 -49.95 -29.89 20.02
CA ASP A 390 -51.06 -29.29 20.77
C ASP A 390 -51.11 -27.75 20.69
N GLU A 391 -50.72 -27.19 19.54
CA GLU A 391 -50.86 -25.76 19.25
C GLU A 391 -52.18 -25.45 18.54
N PRO A 392 -52.77 -24.26 18.77
CA PRO A 392 -54.12 -23.94 18.30
C PRO A 392 -54.24 -23.71 16.79
N ALA A 393 -53.15 -23.32 16.11
CA ALA A 393 -53.04 -23.20 14.65
C ALA A 393 -51.59 -22.94 14.26
N ALA A 394 -51.20 -23.29 13.03
CA ALA A 394 -49.87 -22.93 12.52
C ALA A 394 -49.78 -21.40 12.29
N THR A 395 -48.76 -20.78 12.86
CA THR A 395 -48.51 -19.34 12.78
C THR A 395 -47.53 -18.99 11.65
N THR A 396 -47.43 -17.71 11.30
CA THR A 396 -46.43 -17.21 10.34
C THR A 396 -44.99 -17.45 10.81
N GLU A 397 -44.77 -17.50 12.12
CA GLU A 397 -43.45 -17.78 12.72
C GLU A 397 -42.98 -19.19 12.38
N ASP A 398 -43.88 -20.17 12.39
CA ASP A 398 -43.59 -21.58 12.10
C ASP A 398 -43.14 -21.77 10.65
N TRP A 399 -43.75 -21.04 9.71
CA TRP A 399 -43.34 -21.03 8.30
C TRP A 399 -41.96 -20.43 8.11
N LEU A 400 -41.65 -19.32 8.79
CA LEU A 400 -40.33 -18.69 8.72
C LEU A 400 -39.25 -19.60 9.31
N PHE A 401 -39.55 -20.24 10.44
CA PHE A 401 -38.63 -21.16 11.11
C PHE A 401 -38.37 -22.42 10.28
N LEU A 402 -39.40 -22.97 9.62
CA LEU A 402 -39.26 -24.06 8.67
C LEU A 402 -38.34 -23.69 7.50
N VAL A 403 -38.56 -22.54 6.86
CA VAL A 403 -37.72 -22.06 5.75
C VAL A 403 -36.27 -21.88 6.19
N PHE A 404 -36.06 -21.28 7.37
CA PHE A 404 -34.74 -21.10 7.95
C PHE A 404 -34.03 -22.44 8.20
N CYS A 405 -34.70 -23.39 8.86
CA CYS A 405 -34.14 -24.72 9.16
C CYS A 405 -33.79 -25.47 7.87
N ALA A 406 -34.68 -25.46 6.88
CA ALA A 406 -34.46 -26.11 5.60
C ALA A 406 -33.27 -25.49 4.84
N ALA A 407 -33.20 -24.15 4.75
CA ALA A 407 -32.11 -23.45 4.09
C ALA A 407 -30.75 -23.74 4.77
N MET A 408 -30.71 -23.69 6.10
CA MET A 408 -29.50 -23.97 6.88
C MET A 408 -29.08 -25.44 6.82
N ALA A 409 -30.03 -26.38 6.75
CA ALA A 409 -29.74 -27.81 6.57
C ALA A 409 -29.06 -28.06 5.21
N VAL A 410 -29.61 -27.49 4.13
CA VAL A 410 -29.05 -27.58 2.77
C VAL A 410 -27.66 -26.96 2.72
N LEU A 411 -27.49 -25.74 3.26
CA LEU A 411 -26.20 -25.05 3.26
C LEU A 411 -25.14 -25.84 4.05
N SER A 412 -25.48 -26.30 5.26
CA SER A 412 -24.58 -27.09 6.11
C SER A 412 -24.22 -28.43 5.47
N GLY A 413 -25.19 -29.07 4.80
CA GLY A 413 -25.02 -30.37 4.17
C GLY A 413 -24.12 -30.26 2.94
N TRP A 414 -24.34 -29.23 2.13
CA TRP A 414 -23.49 -28.90 1.00
C TRP A 414 -22.05 -28.59 1.44
N LEU A 415 -21.87 -27.79 2.50
CA LEU A 415 -20.55 -27.50 3.07
C LEU A 415 -19.87 -28.77 3.63
N GLY A 416 -20.63 -29.64 4.29
CA GLY A 416 -20.15 -30.92 4.84
C GLY A 416 -19.68 -31.88 3.76
N VAL A 417 -20.53 -32.17 2.76
CA VAL A 417 -20.19 -33.05 1.62
C VAL A 417 -19.00 -32.52 0.84
N ARG A 418 -18.95 -31.20 0.62
CA ARG A 418 -17.84 -30.57 -0.10
C ARG A 418 -16.52 -30.69 0.66
N ARG A 419 -16.53 -30.58 1.98
CA ARG A 419 -15.34 -30.77 2.83
C ARG A 419 -14.93 -32.23 2.96
N TRP A 420 -15.88 -33.18 2.86
CA TRP A 420 -15.58 -34.62 2.90
C TRP A 420 -14.98 -35.16 1.59
N ARG A 421 -15.33 -34.55 0.46
CA ARG A 421 -14.77 -34.90 -0.87
C ARG A 421 -13.37 -34.31 -1.13
N ARG A 422 -12.92 -33.38 -0.28
CA ARG A 422 -11.55 -32.86 -0.23
C ARG A 422 -10.75 -33.67 0.79
#